data_AF-A0A1U7GGT0-F1
#
_entry.id   AF-A0A1U7GGT0-F1
#
_cell.length_a   1.000
_cell.length_b   1.000
_cell.length_c   1.000
_cell.angle_alpha   90.00
_cell.angle_beta   90.00
_cell.angle_gamma   90.00
#
_symmetry.space_group_name_H-M   'P 1'
#
loop_
_entity.id
_entity.type
_entity.pdbx_description
1 polymer ?
#
loop_
_entity_poly.entity_id
_entity_poly.type
_entity_poly.pdbx_seq_one_letter_code
_entity_poly.pdbx_strand_id
1 'polypeptide(L)'
;MADSMPAVESGVEGRNGRLAAIQEAAEGAGAVASPPLDPLELAAGLLAFVAWLLLMAGGITVGTQEYIDPIRNRTASGPAQVVGCLLVIATCHTVTNTAMLCCVSAFLGVLGFRAIGPAPGSSATAAGRRDAYLAAVTRGFFIFLIIQSGTVVLSDQAFTNLSLDKYIRLAGISSLFSFTVGYNPDVFRQLMDRVNGNLNAAGKK
;
A
#
# COMPACT_ATOMS: atom_id res chain seq x y z
N MET A 1 17.60 2.57 62.83
CA MET A 1 16.41 2.29 62.02
C MET A 1 16.83 2.50 60.56
N ALA A 2 17.42 1.47 59.98
CA ALA A 2 17.98 1.48 58.63
C ALA A 2 17.37 0.27 57.92
N ASP A 3 16.48 0.54 56.98
CA ASP A 3 15.68 -0.45 56.27
C ASP A 3 16.42 -0.85 54.99
N SER A 4 16.68 -2.14 54.86
CA SER A 4 17.54 -2.75 53.85
C SER A 4 16.78 -3.04 52.56
N MET A 5 17.16 -2.38 51.45
CA MET A 5 16.62 -2.66 50.12
C MET A 5 17.15 -4.00 49.58
N PRO A 6 16.29 -4.89 49.04
CA PRO A 6 16.72 -6.11 48.39
C PRO A 6 17.24 -5.85 46.98
N ALA A 7 18.35 -6.50 46.64
CA ALA A 7 19.08 -6.38 45.39
C ALA A 7 18.31 -6.91 44.18
N VAL A 8 18.18 -6.06 43.15
CA VAL A 8 17.61 -6.36 41.83
C VAL A 8 18.75 -6.73 40.88
N GLU A 9 19.29 -7.95 40.97
CA GLU A 9 20.41 -8.39 40.11
C GLU A 9 20.11 -9.58 39.18
N SER A 10 18.98 -10.29 39.33
CA SER A 10 18.73 -11.53 38.58
C SER A 10 18.18 -11.38 37.15
N GLY A 11 17.95 -10.14 36.67
CA GLY A 11 17.29 -9.89 35.38
C GLY A 11 18.21 -9.60 34.19
N VAL A 12 19.49 -9.28 34.43
CA VAL A 12 20.41 -8.79 33.39
C VAL A 12 21.10 -9.95 32.66
N GLU A 13 21.43 -11.03 33.36
CA GLU A 13 22.20 -12.15 32.82
C GLU A 13 21.43 -12.94 31.75
N GLY A 14 20.11 -13.11 31.92
CA GLY A 14 19.25 -13.75 30.92
C GLY A 14 19.03 -12.93 29.65
N ARG A 15 19.24 -11.60 29.70
CA ARG A 15 19.07 -10.70 28.55
C ARG A 15 20.27 -10.78 27.61
N ASN A 16 21.48 -10.88 28.18
CA ASN A 16 22.72 -10.98 27.41
C ASN A 16 22.83 -12.34 26.69
N GLY A 17 22.40 -13.44 27.32
CA GLY A 17 22.36 -14.75 26.66
C GLY A 17 21.40 -14.82 25.47
N ARG A 18 20.24 -14.14 25.56
CA ARG A 18 19.31 -14.02 24.42
C ARG A 18 19.88 -13.18 23.28
N LEU A 19 20.58 -12.09 23.58
CA LEU A 19 21.21 -11.26 22.56
C LEU A 19 22.34 -11.99 21.84
N ALA A 20 23.17 -12.75 22.58
CA ALA A 20 24.21 -13.58 21.99
C ALA A 20 23.63 -14.66 21.06
N ALA A 21 22.58 -15.37 21.47
CA ALA A 21 21.92 -16.37 20.63
C ALA A 21 21.26 -15.77 19.38
N ILE A 22 20.72 -14.55 19.46
CA ILE A 22 20.17 -13.83 18.29
C ILE A 22 21.30 -13.41 17.34
N GLN A 23 22.44 -12.97 17.88
CA GLN A 23 23.59 -12.54 17.09
C GLN A 23 24.28 -13.74 16.41
N GLU A 24 24.39 -14.88 17.09
CA GLU A 24 24.93 -16.12 16.53
C GLU A 24 23.99 -16.72 15.46
N ALA A 25 22.66 -16.62 15.66
CA ALA A 25 21.68 -16.97 14.63
C ALA A 25 21.72 -16.01 13.42
N ALA A 26 22.05 -14.73 13.64
CA ALA A 26 22.21 -13.74 12.58
C ALA A 26 23.53 -13.92 11.80
N GLU A 27 24.62 -14.31 12.47
CA GLU A 27 25.93 -14.59 11.85
C GLU A 27 25.97 -15.95 11.15
N GLY A 28 25.26 -16.97 11.68
CA GLY A 28 25.12 -18.29 11.05
C GLY A 28 24.25 -18.28 9.80
N ALA A 29 23.39 -17.27 9.64
CA ALA A 29 22.72 -16.95 8.37
C ALA A 29 23.70 -16.23 7.43
N GLY A 30 24.84 -16.87 7.13
CA GLY A 30 25.80 -16.38 6.15
C GLY A 30 25.07 -15.96 4.88
N ALA A 31 25.42 -14.77 4.36
CA ALA A 31 24.72 -14.08 3.27
C ALA A 31 24.41 -15.01 2.08
N VAL A 32 23.29 -15.71 2.15
CA VAL A 32 22.83 -16.56 1.07
C VAL A 32 22.28 -15.60 0.04
N ALA A 33 23.03 -15.43 -1.04
CA ALA A 33 22.65 -14.54 -2.13
C ALA A 33 21.21 -14.84 -2.56
N SER A 34 20.33 -13.84 -2.43
CA SER A 34 18.96 -13.96 -2.90
C SER A 34 18.98 -14.29 -4.40
N PRO A 35 18.14 -15.23 -4.86
CA PRO A 35 18.05 -15.53 -6.27
C PRO A 35 17.74 -14.25 -7.05
N PRO A 36 18.35 -14.04 -8.22
CA PRO A 36 18.08 -12.86 -9.04
C PRO A 36 16.60 -12.80 -9.40
N LEU A 37 16.05 -11.58 -9.44
CA LEU A 37 14.70 -11.33 -9.93
C LEU A 37 14.53 -11.91 -11.33
N ASP A 38 13.40 -12.58 -11.56
CA ASP A 38 12.96 -12.99 -12.89
C ASP A 38 12.89 -11.73 -13.79
N PRO A 39 13.48 -11.74 -15.01
CA PRO A 39 13.40 -10.61 -15.93
C PRO A 39 11.97 -10.11 -16.17
N LEU A 40 10.97 -10.99 -16.08
CA LEU A 40 9.56 -10.62 -16.16
C LEU A 40 9.09 -9.82 -14.95
N GLU A 41 9.54 -10.17 -13.74
CA GLU A 41 9.23 -9.41 -12.51
C GLU A 41 9.90 -8.02 -12.56
N LEU A 42 11.13 -7.93 -13.09
CA LEU A 42 11.82 -6.66 -13.32
C LEU A 42 11.08 -5.78 -14.33
N ALA A 43 10.69 -6.35 -15.47
CA ALA A 43 9.92 -5.63 -16.49
C ALA A 43 8.56 -5.17 -15.95
N ALA A 44 7.86 -6.02 -15.21
CA ALA A 44 6.59 -5.67 -14.56
C ALA A 44 6.77 -4.55 -13.52
N GLY A 45 7.86 -4.57 -12.75
CA GLY A 45 8.21 -3.50 -11.80
C GLY A 45 8.45 -2.16 -12.50
N LEU A 46 9.23 -2.15 -13.59
CA LEU A 46 9.47 -0.94 -14.37
C LEU A 46 8.18 -0.40 -14.98
N LEU A 47 7.36 -1.26 -15.59
CA LEU A 47 6.07 -0.88 -16.17
C LEU A 47 5.12 -0.32 -15.10
N ALA A 48 5.06 -0.95 -13.92
CA ALA A 48 4.25 -0.46 -12.81
C ALA A 48 4.73 0.91 -12.30
N PHE A 49 6.04 1.14 -12.22
CA PHE A 49 6.60 2.43 -11.83
C PHE A 49 6.27 3.54 -12.85
N VAL A 50 6.40 3.24 -14.14
CA VAL A 50 6.01 4.17 -15.22
C VAL A 50 4.50 4.43 -15.15
N ALA A 51 3.68 3.39 -14.97
CA ALA A 51 2.23 3.54 -14.83
C ALA A 51 1.87 4.42 -13.62
N TRP A 52 2.56 4.26 -12.49
CA TRP A 52 2.39 5.12 -11.31
C TRP A 52 2.68 6.59 -11.63
N LEU A 53 3.79 6.88 -12.31
CA LEU A 53 4.15 8.25 -12.72
C LEU A 53 3.11 8.85 -13.68
N LEU A 54 2.66 8.08 -14.67
CA LEU A 54 1.66 8.53 -15.64
C LEU A 54 0.30 8.78 -14.99
N LEU A 55 -0.12 7.93 -14.04
CA LEU A 55 -1.34 8.14 -13.27
C LEU A 55 -1.25 9.40 -12.41
N MET A 56 -0.14 9.59 -11.71
CA MET A 56 0.08 10.80 -10.89
C MET A 56 0.08 12.06 -11.76
N ALA A 57 0.82 12.05 -12.87
CA ALA A 57 0.87 13.17 -13.80
C ALA A 57 -0.52 13.48 -14.39
N GLY A 58 -1.24 12.44 -14.86
CA GLY A 58 -2.58 12.59 -15.43
C GLY A 58 -3.59 13.15 -14.44
N GLY A 59 -3.55 12.72 -13.17
CA GLY A 59 -4.42 13.26 -12.13
C GLY A 59 -4.12 14.72 -11.74
N ILE A 60 -2.89 15.20 -11.98
CA ILE A 60 -2.51 16.61 -11.78
C ILE A 60 -2.91 17.47 -13.00
N THR A 61 -2.67 16.99 -14.21
CA THR A 61 -2.74 17.81 -15.43
C THR A 61 -4.10 17.77 -16.12
N VAL A 62 -4.87 16.69 -15.98
CA VAL A 62 -6.10 16.49 -16.75
C VAL A 62 -7.33 16.85 -15.92
N GLY A 63 -7.99 17.95 -16.30
CA GLY A 63 -9.29 18.33 -15.74
C GLY A 63 -10.40 17.40 -16.25
N THR A 64 -10.95 16.54 -15.40
CA THR A 64 -11.97 15.56 -15.85
C THR A 64 -13.33 16.17 -16.22
N GLN A 65 -13.61 17.43 -15.83
CA GLN A 65 -14.90 18.08 -16.13
C GLN A 65 -15.17 18.18 -17.64
N GLU A 66 -14.13 18.45 -18.44
CA GLU A 66 -14.23 18.52 -19.90
C GLU A 66 -14.68 17.21 -20.55
N TYR A 67 -14.46 16.08 -19.86
CA TYR A 67 -14.85 14.75 -20.32
C TYR A 67 -16.20 14.31 -19.75
N ILE A 68 -16.58 14.82 -18.58
CA ILE A 68 -17.87 14.56 -17.92
C ILE A 68 -19.01 15.30 -18.63
N ASP A 69 -18.80 16.57 -18.99
CA ASP A 69 -19.85 17.41 -19.56
C ASP A 69 -20.44 16.87 -20.87
N PRO A 70 -19.64 16.38 -21.84
CA PRO A 70 -20.19 15.81 -23.06
C PRO A 70 -21.05 14.56 -22.83
N ILE A 71 -20.69 13.73 -21.84
CA ILE A 71 -21.48 12.55 -21.46
C ILE A 71 -22.77 12.99 -20.77
N ARG A 72 -22.67 13.89 -19.79
CA ARG A 72 -23.80 14.38 -18.99
C ARG A 72 -24.84 15.10 -19.85
N ASN A 73 -24.39 15.94 -20.77
CA ASN A 73 -25.25 16.75 -21.63
C ASN A 73 -25.66 16.03 -22.93
N ARG A 74 -25.24 14.78 -23.12
CA ARG A 74 -25.50 13.98 -24.34
C ARG A 74 -25.02 14.64 -25.63
N THR A 75 -23.90 15.37 -25.58
CA THR A 75 -23.30 16.07 -26.74
C THR A 75 -22.13 15.31 -27.37
N ALA A 76 -21.78 14.12 -26.86
CA ALA A 76 -20.76 13.28 -27.47
C ALA A 76 -21.19 12.81 -28.88
N SER A 77 -20.32 12.99 -29.87
CA SER A 77 -20.58 12.77 -31.30
C SER A 77 -20.58 11.29 -31.72
N GLY A 78 -20.27 10.36 -30.82
CA GLY A 78 -20.29 8.92 -31.10
C GLY A 78 -19.73 8.04 -29.98
N PRO A 79 -19.86 6.70 -30.12
CA PRO A 79 -19.47 5.74 -29.08
C PRO A 79 -17.96 5.76 -28.79
N ALA A 80 -17.11 6.00 -29.79
CA ALA A 80 -15.66 6.10 -29.59
C ALA A 80 -15.28 7.28 -28.68
N GLN A 81 -15.95 8.43 -28.83
CA GLN A 81 -15.73 9.57 -27.95
C GLN A 81 -16.21 9.26 -26.52
N VAL A 82 -17.35 8.61 -26.36
CA VAL A 82 -17.85 8.19 -25.04
C VAL A 82 -16.86 7.26 -24.35
N VAL A 83 -16.35 6.24 -25.05
CA VAL A 83 -15.33 5.33 -24.52
C VAL A 83 -14.05 6.08 -24.14
N GLY A 84 -13.58 7.01 -24.98
CA GLY A 84 -12.43 7.85 -24.68
C GLY A 84 -12.63 8.70 -23.42
N CYS A 85 -13.77 9.37 -23.30
CA CYS A 85 -14.12 10.14 -22.10
C CYS A 85 -14.20 9.25 -20.86
N LEU A 86 -14.81 8.07 -20.96
CA LEU A 86 -14.88 7.12 -19.84
C LEU A 86 -13.50 6.61 -19.42
N LEU A 87 -12.59 6.37 -20.36
CA LEU A 87 -11.21 6.00 -20.05
C LEU A 87 -10.47 7.13 -19.33
N VAL A 88 -10.62 8.37 -19.77
CA VAL A 88 -10.00 9.53 -19.10
C VAL A 88 -10.61 9.74 -17.72
N ILE A 89 -11.92 9.66 -17.56
CA ILE A 89 -12.58 9.74 -16.25
C ILE A 89 -12.09 8.61 -15.36
N ALA A 90 -12.10 7.37 -15.83
CA ALA A 90 -11.62 6.23 -15.05
C ALA A 90 -10.17 6.42 -14.61
N THR A 91 -9.32 7.00 -15.47
CA THR A 91 -7.88 7.11 -15.21
C THR A 91 -7.45 8.35 -14.45
N CYS A 92 -8.11 9.48 -14.67
CA CYS A 92 -7.68 10.80 -14.20
C CYS A 92 -8.64 11.40 -13.15
N HIS A 93 -9.84 10.85 -12.95
CA HIS A 93 -10.73 11.35 -11.91
C HIS A 93 -10.13 11.08 -10.54
N THR A 94 -10.07 12.09 -9.67
CA THR A 94 -9.37 12.06 -8.38
C THR A 94 -9.56 10.75 -7.61
N VAL A 95 -10.81 10.30 -7.48
CA VAL A 95 -11.15 9.10 -6.69
C VAL A 95 -10.62 7.82 -7.34
N THR A 96 -10.87 7.61 -8.64
CA THR A 96 -10.46 6.39 -9.34
C THR A 96 -8.97 6.37 -9.61
N ASN A 97 -8.39 7.52 -9.93
CA ASN A 97 -6.95 7.72 -10.06
C ASN A 97 -6.21 7.34 -8.76
N THR A 98 -6.66 7.87 -7.61
CA THR A 98 -6.08 7.53 -6.30
C THR A 98 -6.21 6.04 -5.99
N ALA A 99 -7.35 5.41 -6.33
CA ALA A 99 -7.53 3.98 -6.15
C ALA A 99 -6.51 3.16 -6.95
N MET A 100 -6.28 3.51 -8.22
CA MET A 100 -5.28 2.83 -9.04
C MET A 100 -3.85 3.09 -8.56
N LEU A 101 -3.52 4.32 -8.15
CA LEU A 101 -2.22 4.65 -7.56
C LEU A 101 -1.95 3.76 -6.35
N CYS A 102 -2.93 3.54 -5.48
CA CYS A 102 -2.81 2.62 -4.34
C CYS A 102 -2.57 1.17 -4.78
N CYS A 103 -3.33 0.67 -5.76
CA CYS A 103 -3.15 -0.67 -6.31
C CYS A 103 -1.75 -0.89 -6.89
N VAL A 104 -1.29 0.04 -7.73
CA VAL A 104 0.04 -0.01 -8.39
C VAL A 104 1.15 0.12 -7.34
N SER A 105 0.99 1.00 -6.35
CA SER A 105 1.95 1.16 -5.26
C SER A 105 2.09 -0.11 -4.42
N ALA A 106 0.98 -0.77 -4.08
CA ALA A 106 1.03 -2.03 -3.34
C ALA A 106 1.67 -3.17 -4.17
N PHE A 107 1.42 -3.21 -5.48
CA PHE A 107 2.11 -4.13 -6.39
C PHE A 107 3.63 -3.88 -6.42
N LEU A 108 4.07 -2.63 -6.48
CA LEU A 108 5.49 -2.27 -6.37
C LEU A 108 6.08 -2.67 -5.02
N GLY A 109 5.31 -2.52 -3.93
CA GLY A 109 5.71 -2.93 -2.59
C GLY A 109 6.04 -4.43 -2.51
N VAL A 110 5.16 -5.29 -3.01
CA VAL A 110 5.40 -6.75 -2.98
C VAL A 110 6.56 -7.16 -3.89
N LEU A 111 6.78 -6.47 -5.03
CA LEU A 111 7.98 -6.69 -5.85
C LEU A 111 9.25 -6.29 -5.10
N GLY A 112 9.25 -5.14 -4.41
CA GLY A 112 10.38 -4.70 -3.59
C GLY A 112 10.68 -5.66 -2.44
N PHE A 113 9.65 -6.18 -1.77
CA PHE A 113 9.82 -7.19 -0.72
C PHE A 113 10.44 -8.48 -1.28
N ARG A 114 10.03 -8.92 -2.48
CA ARG A 114 10.60 -10.10 -3.14
C ARG A 114 12.04 -9.87 -3.60
N ALA A 115 12.37 -8.67 -4.06
CA ALA A 115 13.74 -8.31 -4.43
C ALA A 115 14.73 -8.45 -3.26
N ILE A 116 14.23 -8.28 -2.03
CA ILE A 116 14.99 -8.40 -0.77
C ILE A 116 14.69 -9.75 -0.08
N GLY A 117 13.75 -10.54 -0.62
CA GLY A 117 13.05 -11.63 0.06
C GLY A 117 13.90 -12.83 0.48
N PRO A 118 13.35 -13.68 1.37
CA PRO A 118 14.11 -14.59 2.22
C PRO A 118 14.83 -15.71 1.45
N ALA A 119 15.91 -16.20 2.08
CA ALA A 119 16.89 -17.14 1.57
C ALA A 119 16.31 -18.34 0.78
N PRO A 120 17.06 -18.86 -0.21
CA PRO A 120 16.64 -19.97 -1.08
C PRO A 120 16.19 -21.18 -0.28
N GLY A 121 14.95 -21.62 -0.52
CA GLY A 121 14.34 -22.77 0.16
C GLY A 121 12.81 -22.71 0.17
N SER A 122 12.22 -21.50 0.07
CA SER A 122 10.79 -21.38 -0.23
C SER A 122 10.60 -21.56 -1.74
N SER A 123 10.31 -22.79 -2.16
CA SER A 123 9.88 -23.10 -3.52
C SER A 123 8.48 -22.53 -3.75
N ALA A 124 8.37 -21.20 -3.83
CA ALA A 124 7.12 -20.53 -4.13
C ALA A 124 6.69 -20.96 -5.54
N THR A 125 5.63 -21.75 -5.60
CA THR A 125 5.03 -22.16 -6.88
C THR A 125 4.58 -20.93 -7.66
N ALA A 126 4.53 -21.02 -8.99
CA ALA A 126 4.02 -19.92 -9.83
C ALA A 126 2.61 -19.47 -9.40
N ALA A 127 1.77 -20.40 -8.93
CA ALA A 127 0.47 -20.11 -8.34
C ALA A 127 0.58 -19.23 -7.08
N GLY A 128 1.48 -19.59 -6.15
CA GLY A 128 1.73 -18.79 -4.94
C GLY A 128 2.22 -17.37 -5.24
N ARG A 129 2.99 -17.18 -6.33
CA ARG A 129 3.41 -15.83 -6.77
C ARG A 129 2.22 -14.98 -7.20
N ARG A 130 1.35 -15.54 -8.05
CA ARG A 130 0.13 -14.84 -8.52
C ARG A 130 -0.76 -14.44 -7.35
N ASP A 131 -0.98 -15.36 -6.41
CA ASP A 131 -1.81 -15.11 -5.25
C ASP A 131 -1.21 -14.01 -4.35
N ALA A 132 0.12 -13.98 -4.19
CA ALA A 132 0.81 -12.92 -3.45
C ALA A 132 0.63 -11.54 -4.10
N TYR A 133 0.73 -11.44 -5.43
CA TYR A 133 0.51 -10.18 -6.15
C TYR A 133 -0.94 -9.71 -6.05
N LEU A 134 -1.91 -10.62 -6.27
CA LEU A 134 -3.33 -10.29 -6.13
C LEU A 134 -3.65 -9.86 -4.71
N ALA A 135 -3.15 -10.57 -3.70
CA ALA A 135 -3.31 -10.20 -2.30
C ALA A 135 -2.67 -8.85 -1.97
N ALA A 136 -1.56 -8.47 -2.59
CA ALA A 136 -0.95 -7.14 -2.40
C ALA A 136 -1.83 -6.04 -2.99
N VAL A 137 -2.30 -6.21 -4.23
CA VAL A 137 -3.18 -5.24 -4.90
C VAL A 137 -4.48 -5.04 -4.13
N THR A 138 -5.12 -6.12 -3.66
CA THR A 138 -6.37 -6.03 -2.88
C THR A 138 -6.15 -5.30 -1.55
N ARG A 139 -5.03 -5.56 -0.87
CA ARG A 139 -4.65 -4.81 0.35
C ARG A 139 -4.44 -3.32 0.06
N GLY A 140 -3.77 -2.96 -1.04
CA GLY A 140 -3.61 -1.57 -1.48
C GLY A 140 -4.95 -0.89 -1.76
N PHE A 141 -5.86 -1.57 -2.45
CA PHE A 141 -7.22 -1.09 -2.67
C PHE A 141 -7.99 -0.88 -1.34
N PHE A 142 -7.81 -1.78 -0.37
CA PHE A 142 -8.43 -1.63 0.95
C PHE A 142 -7.90 -0.40 1.70
N ILE A 143 -6.60 -0.09 1.61
CA ILE A 143 -6.03 1.14 2.16
C ILE A 143 -6.67 2.38 1.53
N PHE A 144 -6.88 2.39 0.21
CA PHE A 144 -7.65 3.44 -0.45
C PHE A 144 -9.05 3.59 0.17
N LEU A 145 -9.80 2.49 0.36
CA LEU A 145 -11.14 2.55 0.96
C LEU A 145 -11.14 3.13 2.38
N ILE A 146 -10.16 2.77 3.22
CA ILE A 146 -10.03 3.33 4.58
C ILE A 146 -9.82 4.84 4.52
N ILE A 147 -8.84 5.29 3.73
CA ILE A 147 -8.50 6.72 3.61
C ILE A 147 -9.67 7.51 3.03
N GLN A 148 -10.30 6.97 1.99
CA GLN A 148 -11.45 7.58 1.34
C GLN A 148 -12.64 7.70 2.30
N SER A 149 -12.93 6.64 3.07
CA SER A 149 -14.00 6.66 4.07
C SER A 149 -13.75 7.70 5.15
N GLY A 150 -12.51 7.79 5.66
CA GLY A 150 -12.13 8.83 6.61
C GLY A 150 -12.27 10.24 6.06
N THR A 151 -11.91 10.43 4.78
CA THR A 151 -12.00 11.74 4.11
C THR A 151 -13.46 12.20 3.94
N VAL A 152 -14.37 11.29 3.57
CA VAL A 152 -15.81 11.57 3.45
C VAL A 152 -16.39 11.98 4.80
N VAL A 153 -16.03 11.29 5.88
CA VAL A 153 -16.54 11.60 7.23
C VAL A 153 -16.06 12.97 7.73
N LEU A 154 -14.85 13.39 7.35
CA LEU A 154 -14.27 14.65 7.82
C LEU A 154 -14.69 15.86 6.99
N SER A 155 -15.23 15.69 5.78
CA SER A 155 -15.58 16.81 4.91
C SER A 155 -16.67 16.48 3.89
N ASP A 156 -17.82 17.16 4.00
CA ASP A 156 -18.92 17.11 3.01
C ASP A 156 -18.52 17.65 1.62
N GLN A 157 -17.46 18.46 1.55
CA GLN A 157 -16.96 19.12 0.33
C GLN A 157 -15.64 18.51 -0.16
N ALA A 158 -15.27 17.32 0.33
CA ALA A 158 -13.97 16.70 0.05
C ALA A 158 -13.66 16.56 -1.45
N PHE A 159 -14.68 16.38 -2.30
CA PHE A 159 -14.50 16.06 -3.72
C PHE A 159 -14.98 17.15 -4.68
N THR A 160 -15.74 18.14 -4.20
CA THR A 160 -16.28 19.21 -5.05
C THR A 160 -15.31 20.36 -5.28
N ASN A 161 -14.39 20.62 -4.34
CA ASN A 161 -13.38 21.69 -4.44
C ASN A 161 -12.02 21.23 -3.90
N LEU A 162 -11.49 20.15 -4.46
CA LEU A 162 -10.18 19.66 -4.08
C LEU A 162 -9.09 20.53 -4.72
N SER A 163 -8.35 21.29 -3.91
CA SER A 163 -7.18 22.01 -4.40
C SER A 163 -6.09 21.03 -4.82
N LEU A 164 -5.26 21.43 -5.79
CA LEU A 164 -4.15 20.62 -6.29
C LEU A 164 -3.21 20.14 -5.16
N ASP A 165 -2.90 21.02 -4.20
CA ASP A 165 -2.06 20.68 -3.04
C ASP A 165 -2.70 19.59 -2.16
N LYS A 166 -4.03 19.62 -1.96
CA LYS A 166 -4.74 18.57 -1.22
C LYS A 166 -4.70 17.24 -1.96
N TYR A 167 -4.88 17.26 -3.28
CA TYR A 167 -4.79 16.07 -4.12
C TYR A 167 -3.40 15.43 -4.04
N ILE A 168 -2.33 16.21 -4.26
CA ILE A 168 -0.95 15.69 -4.24
C ILE A 168 -0.63 15.04 -2.89
N ARG A 169 -1.03 15.67 -1.78
CA ARG A 169 -0.84 15.11 -0.44
C ARG A 169 -1.64 13.82 -0.24
N LEU A 170 -2.92 13.81 -0.62
CA LEU A 170 -3.78 12.65 -0.49
C LEU A 170 -3.23 11.46 -1.28
N ALA A 171 -2.98 11.66 -2.58
CA ALA A 171 -2.47 10.64 -3.49
C ALA A 171 -1.07 10.14 -3.09
N GLY A 172 -0.19 11.04 -2.65
CA GLY A 172 1.15 10.68 -2.18
C GLY A 172 1.12 9.84 -0.90
N ILE A 173 0.36 10.29 0.11
CA ILE A 173 0.23 9.57 1.39
C ILE A 173 -0.45 8.22 1.16
N SER A 174 -1.54 8.16 0.41
CA SER A 174 -2.27 6.90 0.14
C SER A 174 -1.42 5.90 -0.63
N SER A 175 -0.63 6.36 -1.60
CA SER A 175 0.34 5.54 -2.35
C SER A 175 1.41 4.98 -1.42
N LEU A 176 1.98 5.81 -0.54
CA LEU A 176 3.01 5.39 0.41
C LEU A 176 2.49 4.32 1.39
N PHE A 177 1.30 4.50 1.95
CA PHE A 177 0.69 3.50 2.83
C PHE A 177 0.40 2.19 2.07
N SER A 178 -0.13 2.29 0.86
CA SER A 178 -0.39 1.12 0.01
C SER A 178 0.89 0.37 -0.35
N PHE A 179 1.96 1.10 -0.70
CA PHE A 179 3.29 0.51 -0.92
C PHE A 179 3.79 -0.22 0.34
N THR A 180 3.71 0.42 1.50
CA THR A 180 4.16 -0.16 2.77
C THR A 180 3.41 -1.45 3.09
N VAL A 181 2.11 -1.47 2.87
CA VAL A 181 1.27 -2.66 3.07
C VAL A 181 1.54 -3.74 2.04
N GLY A 182 1.82 -3.39 0.78
CA GLY A 182 2.25 -4.33 -0.25
C GLY A 182 3.60 -4.97 0.10
N TYR A 183 4.53 -4.15 0.61
CA TYR A 183 5.88 -4.55 1.02
C TYR A 183 5.85 -5.45 2.27
N ASN A 184 5.12 -5.09 3.31
CA ASN A 184 5.01 -5.88 4.52
C ASN A 184 3.53 -6.21 4.87
N PRO A 185 3.07 -7.47 4.68
CA PRO A 185 1.71 -7.89 5.01
C PRO A 185 1.35 -7.75 6.49
N ASP A 186 2.32 -7.81 7.40
CA ASP A 186 2.05 -7.73 8.83
C ASP A 186 1.52 -6.36 9.24
N VAL A 187 1.93 -5.30 8.54
CA VAL A 187 1.41 -3.95 8.76
C VAL A 187 -0.10 -3.90 8.52
N PHE A 188 -0.57 -4.57 7.47
CA PHE A 188 -2.00 -4.67 7.18
C PHE A 188 -2.75 -5.47 8.24
N ARG A 189 -2.18 -6.60 8.67
CA ARG A 189 -2.77 -7.42 9.73
C ARG A 189 -2.92 -6.64 11.02
N GLN A 190 -1.87 -5.94 11.46
CA GLN A 190 -1.90 -5.08 12.65
C GLN A 190 -2.94 -3.97 12.54
N LEU A 191 -3.11 -3.37 11.36
CA LEU A 191 -4.14 -2.37 11.12
C LEU A 191 -5.55 -2.97 11.29
N MET A 192 -5.81 -4.13 10.69
CA MET A 192 -7.10 -4.82 10.80
C MET A 192 -7.41 -5.27 12.23
N ASP A 193 -6.42 -5.76 12.95
CA ASP A 193 -6.56 -6.17 14.35
C ASP A 193 -6.97 -4.97 15.23
N ARG A 194 -6.40 -3.78 14.97
CA ARG A 194 -6.80 -2.53 15.66
C ARG A 194 -8.23 -2.12 15.33
N VAL A 195 -8.63 -2.21 14.06
CA VAL A 195 -10.01 -1.88 13.63
C VAL A 195 -11.00 -2.81 14.31
N ASN A 196 -10.75 -4.11 14.31
CA ASN A 196 -11.60 -5.11 14.95
C ASN A 196 -11.68 -4.90 16.48
N GLY A 197 -10.56 -4.57 17.12
CA GLY A 197 -10.52 -4.23 18.54
C GLY A 197 -11.44 -3.06 18.89
N ASN A 198 -11.42 -1.99 18.08
CA ASN A 198 -12.25 -0.81 18.29
C ASN A 198 -13.76 -1.09 18.08
N LEU A 199 -14.12 -1.89 17.07
CA LEU A 199 -15.51 -2.27 16.82
C LEU A 199 -16.10 -3.10 17.98
N ASN A 200 -15.32 -4.06 18.50
CA ASN A 200 -15.73 -4.87 19.64
C ASN A 200 -15.88 -4.04 20.92
N ALA A 201 -15.09 -2.98 21.09
CA ALA A 201 -15.22 -2.05 22.21
C ALA A 201 -16.46 -1.14 22.08
N ALA A 202 -16.80 -0.73 20.86
CA ALA A 202 -17.97 0.11 20.60
C ALA A 202 -19.30 -0.62 20.80
N GLY A 203 -19.39 -1.92 20.43
CA GLY A 203 -20.61 -2.72 20.56
C GLY A 203 -20.98 -3.16 21.99
N LYS A 204 -20.16 -2.86 23.00
CA LYS A 204 -20.42 -3.17 24.41
C LYS A 204 -21.09 -2.01 25.18
N LYS A 205 -21.37 -0.89 24.53
CA LYS A 205 -22.05 0.28 25.11
C LYS A 205 -23.52 0.27 24.75
#